data_AF-A0A7H9BLE7-F1
#
_entry.id   AF-A0A7H9BLE7-F1
#
_cell.length_a   1.000
_cell.length_b   1.000
_cell.length_c   1.000
_cell.angle_alpha   90.00
_cell.angle_beta   90.00
_cell.angle_gamma   90.00
#
_symmetry.space_group_name_H-M   'P 1'
#
loop_
_entity.id
_entity.type
_entity.pdbx_description
1 polymer ?
#
loop_
_entity_poly.entity_id
_entity_poly.type
_entity_poly.pdbx_seq_one_letter_code
_entity_poly.pdbx_strand_id
1 'polypeptide(L)'
;MAIQLLSLGVIGVRLLDRILTSNATYPEELADQIVDEINLYLSRAPEAEKPMLFNLSCEVHEALSDRFGRVDSPQVRLDISQMMGLLVYRAKMSAGQGR
;
A
#
# COMPACT_ATOMS: atom_id res chain seq x y z
N MET A 1 -6.28 13.95 -6.07
CA MET A 1 -5.08 13.89 -6.94
C MET A 1 -4.94 12.45 -7.42
N ALA A 2 -4.55 12.25 -8.67
CA ALA A 2 -4.35 10.93 -9.25
C ALA A 2 -3.53 10.06 -8.27
N ILE A 3 -4.10 8.91 -7.94
CA ILE A 3 -3.68 7.98 -6.89
C ILE A 3 -2.18 7.70 -7.06
N GLN A 4 -1.33 8.27 -6.19
CA GLN A 4 0.15 8.12 -6.27
C GLN A 4 0.59 6.65 -6.30
N LEU A 5 -0.26 5.76 -5.79
CA LEU A 5 -0.20 4.32 -5.93
C LEU A 5 0.00 3.89 -7.40
N LEU A 6 -0.68 4.50 -8.38
CA LEU A 6 -0.53 4.20 -9.81
C LEU A 6 0.87 4.51 -10.36
N SER A 7 1.65 5.34 -9.67
CA SER A 7 3.05 5.61 -10.05
C SER A 7 3.98 4.41 -9.81
N LEU A 8 3.50 3.35 -9.16
CA LEU A 8 4.19 2.06 -9.03
C LEU A 8 3.95 1.12 -10.22
N GLY A 9 3.24 1.58 -11.25
CA GLY A 9 2.90 0.74 -12.40
C GLY A 9 1.94 -0.38 -12.01
N VAL A 10 2.23 -1.61 -12.46
CA VAL A 10 1.30 -2.75 -12.35
C VAL A 10 0.97 -3.09 -10.90
N ILE A 11 1.95 -3.06 -9.98
CA ILE A 11 1.67 -3.32 -8.57
C ILE A 11 0.77 -2.24 -7.97
N GLY A 12 0.95 -0.99 -8.37
CA GLY A 12 0.08 0.12 -7.96
C GLY A 12 -1.39 -0.09 -8.31
N VAL A 13 -1.66 -0.59 -9.52
CA VAL A 13 -3.02 -0.93 -9.96
C VAL A 13 -3.58 -2.09 -9.14
N ARG A 14 -2.80 -3.13 -8.89
CA ARG A 14 -3.25 -4.31 -8.11
C ARG A 14 -3.56 -3.96 -6.66
N LEU A 15 -2.74 -3.13 -6.03
CA LEU A 15 -2.98 -2.67 -4.66
C LEU A 15 -4.24 -1.81 -4.58
N LEU A 16 -4.46 -0.90 -5.55
CA LEU A 16 -5.68 -0.12 -5.61
C LEU A 16 -6.92 -1.02 -5.79
N ASP A 17 -6.87 -1.96 -6.72
CA ASP A 17 -7.94 -2.93 -6.94
C ASP A 17 -8.24 -3.73 -5.67
N ARG A 18 -7.20 -4.24 -4.99
CA ARG A 18 -7.33 -4.96 -3.73
C ARG A 18 -7.98 -4.10 -2.64
N ILE A 19 -7.57 -2.84 -2.50
CA ILE A 19 -8.17 -1.92 -1.52
C ILE A 19 -9.65 -1.70 -1.79
N LEU A 20 -10.05 -1.54 -3.05
CA LEU A 20 -11.43 -1.22 -3.41
C LEU A 20 -12.37 -2.43 -3.41
N THR A 21 -11.85 -3.63 -3.67
CA THR A 21 -12.66 -4.84 -3.87
C THR A 21 -12.55 -5.88 -2.75
N SER A 22 -11.63 -5.68 -1.79
CA SER A 22 -11.45 -6.60 -0.67
C SER A 22 -12.70 -6.66 0.22
N ASN A 23 -13.05 -7.87 0.65
CA ASN A 23 -14.12 -8.14 1.62
C ASN A 23 -13.69 -7.93 3.08
N ALA A 24 -12.48 -7.43 3.33
CA ALA A 24 -11.99 -7.20 4.69
C ALA A 24 -12.91 -6.24 5.46
N THR A 25 -13.21 -6.59 6.71
CA THR A 25 -13.98 -5.74 7.62
C THR A 25 -13.06 -4.97 8.54
N TYR A 26 -11.95 -5.58 8.92
CA TYR A 26 -10.98 -5.03 9.86
C TYR A 26 -9.70 -4.55 9.14
N PRO A 27 -9.03 -3.51 9.67
CA PRO A 27 -7.80 -2.97 9.09
C PRO A 27 -6.69 -4.02 8.99
N GLU A 28 -6.57 -4.92 9.96
CA GLU A 28 -5.54 -5.97 9.99
C GLU A 28 -5.69 -6.95 8.81
N GLU A 29 -6.91 -7.43 8.56
CA GLU A 29 -7.21 -8.31 7.42
C GLU A 29 -6.88 -7.65 6.07
N LEU A 30 -7.16 -6.35 5.96
CA LEU A 30 -6.85 -5.61 4.75
C LEU A 30 -5.34 -5.38 4.61
N ALA A 31 -4.65 -5.08 5.72
CA ALA A 31 -3.21 -4.92 5.75
C ALA A 31 -2.51 -6.21 5.32
N ASP A 32 -2.92 -7.37 5.84
CA ASP A 32 -2.42 -8.69 5.42
C ASP A 32 -2.55 -8.89 3.91
N GLN A 33 -3.74 -8.62 3.35
CA GLN A 33 -3.99 -8.76 1.92
C GLN A 33 -3.13 -7.81 1.06
N ILE A 34 -2.89 -6.58 1.54
CA ILE A 34 -2.03 -5.61 0.86
C ILE A 34 -0.58 -6.06 0.92
N VAL A 35 -0.12 -6.52 2.09
CA VAL A 35 1.24 -7.02 2.31
C VAL A 35 1.52 -8.27 1.48
N ASP A 36 0.56 -9.19 1.36
CA ASP A 36 0.67 -10.36 0.50
C ASP A 36 0.86 -9.97 -0.97
N GLU A 37 0.13 -8.98 -1.46
CA GLU A 37 0.30 -8.46 -2.82
C GLU A 37 1.67 -7.81 -3.03
N ILE A 38 2.16 -7.06 -2.03
CA ILE A 38 3.50 -6.47 -2.05
C ILE A 38 4.56 -7.58 -2.06
N ASN A 39 4.45 -8.58 -1.19
CA ASN A 39 5.40 -9.69 -1.09
C ASN A 39 5.45 -10.55 -2.36
N LEU A 40 4.28 -10.80 -2.96
CA LEU A 40 4.17 -11.47 -4.25
C LEU A 40 4.97 -10.72 -5.33
N TYR A 41 4.85 -9.39 -5.36
CA TYR A 41 5.60 -8.55 -6.29
C TYR A 41 7.09 -8.44 -5.93
N LEU A 42 7.43 -8.35 -4.64
CA LEU A 42 8.80 -8.21 -4.12
C LEU A 42 9.71 -9.35 -4.60
N SER A 43 9.17 -10.57 -4.73
CA SER A 43 9.90 -11.72 -5.29
C SER A 43 10.38 -11.51 -6.73
N ARG A 44 9.72 -10.63 -7.50
CA ARG A 44 9.99 -10.34 -8.92
C ARG A 44 10.51 -8.92 -9.14
N ALA A 45 10.55 -8.10 -8.09
CA ALA A 45 10.93 -6.71 -8.19
C ALA A 45 12.45 -6.55 -8.43
N PRO A 46 12.87 -5.52 -9.18
CA PRO A 46 14.27 -5.14 -9.28
C PRO A 46 14.89 -4.85 -7.90
N GLU A 47 16.17 -5.15 -7.70
CA GLU A 47 16.88 -4.92 -6.43
C GLU A 47 16.76 -3.48 -5.92
N ALA A 48 16.71 -2.50 -6.83
CA ALA A 48 16.55 -1.09 -6.47
C ALA A 48 15.19 -0.77 -5.81
N GLU A 49 14.14 -1.55 -6.09
CA GLU A 49 12.79 -1.34 -5.56
C GLU A 49 12.51 -2.14 -4.29
N LYS A 50 13.27 -3.22 -4.03
CA LYS A 50 13.04 -4.11 -2.88
C LYS A 50 13.06 -3.40 -1.53
N PRO A 51 14.02 -2.50 -1.22
CA PRO A 51 14.02 -1.79 0.07
C PRO A 51 12.77 -0.93 0.25
N MET A 52 12.32 -0.27 -0.82
CA MET A 52 11.12 0.56 -0.80
C MET A 52 9.88 -0.29 -0.53
N LEU A 53 9.72 -1.42 -1.24
CA LEU A 53 8.58 -2.32 -1.09
C LEU A 53 8.55 -2.97 0.29
N PHE A 54 9.70 -3.35 0.83
CA PHE A 54 9.81 -3.89 2.18
C PHE A 54 9.36 -2.87 3.22
N ASN A 55 9.87 -1.65 3.18
CA ASN A 55 9.45 -0.59 4.11
C ASN A 55 7.96 -0.29 3.98
N LEU A 56 7.43 -0.24 2.75
CA LEU A 56 6.00 -0.07 2.52
C LEU A 56 5.19 -1.18 3.19
N SER A 57 5.62 -2.45 3.10
CA SER A 57 4.91 -3.56 3.74
C SER A 57 4.85 -3.43 5.27
N CYS A 58 5.90 -2.90 5.91
CA CYS A 58 5.92 -2.65 7.34
C CYS A 58 4.99 -1.48 7.73
N GLU A 59 5.05 -0.37 6.98
CA GLU A 59 4.26 0.84 7.28
C GLU A 59 2.76 0.63 7.10
N VAL A 60 2.34 -0.27 6.19
CA VAL A 60 0.92 -0.56 5.91
C VAL A 60 0.18 -1.00 7.16
N HIS A 61 0.72 -1.94 7.93
CA HIS A 61 0.05 -2.44 9.14
C HIS A 61 -0.16 -1.33 10.17
N GLU A 62 0.89 -0.58 10.47
CA GLU A 62 0.85 0.51 11.44
C GLU A 62 -0.12 1.61 10.99
N ALA A 63 -0.04 2.03 9.73
CA ALA A 63 -0.87 3.10 9.21
C ALA A 63 -2.37 2.73 9.13
N LEU A 64 -2.71 1.48 8.85
CA LEU A 64 -4.10 1.02 8.84
C LEU A 64 -4.65 0.82 10.26
N SER A 65 -3.88 0.21 11.15
CA SER A 65 -4.31 -0.05 12.53
C SER A 65 -4.50 1.23 13.34
N ASP A 66 -3.64 2.24 13.15
CA ASP A 66 -3.70 3.48 13.92
C ASP A 66 -4.87 4.40 13.50
N ARG A 67 -5.27 4.35 12.22
CA ARG A 67 -6.18 5.34 11.63
C ARG A 67 -7.60 4.84 11.44
N PHE A 68 -7.81 3.53 11.39
CA PHE A 68 -9.10 2.94 11.02
C PHE A 68 -9.50 1.86 12.01
N GLY A 69 -10.72 1.94 12.55
CA GLY A 69 -11.30 0.85 13.34
C GLY A 69 -12.03 -0.20 12.51
N ARG A 70 -12.54 0.19 11.33
CA ARG A 70 -13.24 -0.67 10.37
C ARG A 70 -12.99 -0.15 8.95
N VAL A 71 -12.97 -1.06 7.98
CA VAL A 71 -12.64 -0.75 6.58
C VAL A 71 -13.71 -1.22 5.60
N ASP A 72 -14.89 -1.64 6.06
CA ASP A 72 -15.96 -2.21 5.22
C ASP A 72 -16.71 -1.17 4.36
N SER A 73 -16.60 0.12 4.66
CA SER A 73 -17.30 1.16 3.90
C SER A 73 -16.51 1.64 2.67
N PRO A 74 -17.19 1.89 1.52
CA PRO A 74 -16.53 2.41 0.32
C PRO A 74 -15.81 3.75 0.53
N GLN A 75 -16.35 4.61 1.40
CA GLN A 75 -15.71 5.89 1.72
C GLN A 75 -14.37 5.67 2.42
N VAL A 76 -14.32 4.78 3.40
CA VAL A 76 -13.08 4.43 4.10
C VAL A 76 -12.08 3.77 3.14
N ARG A 77 -12.54 2.95 2.18
CA ARG A 77 -11.64 2.40 1.13
C ARG A 77 -10.99 3.48 0.28
N LEU A 78 -11.74 4.53 -0.08
CA LEU A 78 -11.18 5.68 -0.79
C LEU A 78 -10.16 6.42 0.06
N ASP A 79 -10.45 6.64 1.34
CA ASP A 79 -9.52 7.31 2.26
C ASP A 79 -8.22 6.49 2.45
N ILE A 80 -8.34 5.17 2.56
CA ILE A 80 -7.20 4.24 2.60
C ILE A 80 -6.38 4.32 1.30
N SER A 81 -7.03 4.37 0.14
CA SER A 81 -6.32 4.49 -1.14
C SER A 81 -5.50 5.79 -1.24
N GLN A 82 -6.00 6.89 -0.64
CA GLN A 82 -5.28 8.15 -0.56
C GLN A 82 -4.11 8.07 0.42
N MET A 83 -4.33 7.49 1.60
CA MET A 83 -3.30 7.26 2.61
C MET A 83 -2.15 6.39 2.05
N MET A 84 -2.49 5.30 1.36
CA MET A 84 -1.53 4.44 0.67
C MET A 84 -0.73 5.18 -0.39
N GLY A 85 -1.37 6.09 -1.13
CA GLY A 85 -0.68 6.97 -2.06
C GLY A 85 0.43 7.79 -1.36
N LEU A 86 0.13 8.34 -0.18
CA LEU A 86 1.10 9.11 0.60
C LEU A 86 2.25 8.25 1.14
N LEU A 87 1.98 7.03 1.60
CA LEU A 87 3.02 6.09 2.04
C LEU A 87 3.98 5.76 0.89
N VAL A 88 3.42 5.45 -0.28
CA VAL A 88 4.20 5.18 -1.50
C VAL A 88 5.07 6.37 -1.87
N TYR A 89 4.54 7.58 -1.80
CA TYR A 89 5.31 8.80 -2.08
C TYR A 89 6.45 9.00 -1.09
N ARG A 90 6.21 8.80 0.21
CA ARG A 90 7.25 8.89 1.25
C ARG A 90 8.34 7.85 1.03
N ALA A 91 7.96 6.60 0.78
CA ALA A 91 8.90 5.51 0.52
C ALA A 91 9.77 5.80 -0.72
N LYS A 92 9.20 6.40 -1.78
CA LYS A 92 9.98 6.85 -2.95
C LYS A 92 10.96 7.98 -2.62
N MET A 93 10.57 8.96 -1.80
CA MET A 93 11.47 10.05 -1.41
C MET A 93 12.62 9.55 -0.55
N SER A 94 12.35 8.63 0.38
CA SER A 94 13.38 8.02 1.23
C SER A 94 14.35 7.15 0.42
N ALA A 95 13.86 6.43 -0.60
CA ALA A 95 14.72 5.67 -1.50
C ALA A 95 15.56 6.56 -2.44
N GLY A 96 15.04 7.74 -2.82
CA GLY A 96 15.73 8.70 -3.69
C GLY A 96 16.82 9.52 -2.99
N GLN A 97 16.78 9.66 -1.66
CA GLN A 97 17.81 10.36 -0.89
C GLN A 97 19.09 9.54 -0.63
N GLY A 98 19.13 8.28 -1.04
CA GLY A 98 20.30 7.40 -0.92
C GLY A 98 21.26 7.42 -2.10
N ARG A 99 21.21 8.43 -2.98
CA ARG A 99 22.09 8.58 -4.16
C ARG A 99 22.95 9.83 -4.08
#